data_AF-A0A2C9LX00-F1
#
_entry.id   AF-A0A2C9LX00-F1
#
_cell.length_a   1.000
_cell.length_b   1.000
_cell.length_c   1.000
_cell.angle_alpha   90.00
_cell.angle_beta   90.00
_cell.angle_gamma   90.00
#
_symmetry.space_group_name_H-M   'P 1'
#
loop_
_entity.id
_entity.type
_entity.pdbx_description
1 polymer ?
#
loop_
_entity_poly.entity_id
_entity_poly.type
_entity_poly.pdbx_seq_one_letter_code
_entity_poly.pdbx_strand_id
1 'polypeptide(L)'
;MALFIIMLICMSIQVPEFRIDAGTGLLSLVVPLDRETVPSYTLHIVAQDGGTPMLSSTATVTVVVADLNDNAPIFTQSDYVFNINVFNT
;
A
#
# COMPACT_ATOMS: atom_id res chain seq x y z
N MET A 1 28.53 -5.75 -7.90
CA MET A 1 28.97 -5.94 -6.51
C MET A 1 28.65 -4.64 -5.79
N ALA A 2 27.44 -4.55 -5.23
CA ALA A 2 26.87 -3.30 -4.71
C ALA A 2 27.56 -2.95 -3.39
N LEU A 3 28.36 -1.89 -3.43
CA LEU A 3 29.25 -1.50 -2.35
C LEU A 3 28.51 -0.58 -1.37
N PHE A 4 28.57 -0.96 -0.10
CA PHE A 4 28.47 -0.14 1.11
C PHE A 4 27.10 0.36 1.56
N ILE A 5 26.53 -0.45 2.44
CA ILE A 5 25.83 -0.08 3.67
C ILE A 5 26.53 1.14 4.32
N ILE A 6 25.98 2.34 4.19
CA ILE A 6 26.38 3.51 4.98
C ILE A 6 25.10 4.20 5.47
N MET A 7 24.82 3.98 6.75
CA MET A 7 23.97 4.78 7.65
C MET A 7 22.80 5.51 6.96
N LEU A 8 21.68 4.80 6.81
CA LEU A 8 20.48 5.26 6.12
C LEU A 8 19.66 6.22 7.01
N ILE A 9 19.99 7.50 7.08
CA ILE A 9 19.01 8.46 7.62
C ILE A 9 17.95 8.66 6.54
N CYS A 10 16.88 7.87 6.58
CA CYS A 10 15.72 8.13 5.75
C CYS A 10 14.97 9.34 6.33
N MET A 11 14.99 10.47 5.62
CA MET A 11 14.44 11.71 6.15
C MET A 11 12.92 11.85 5.97
N SER A 12 12.33 11.31 4.90
CA SER A 12 10.92 11.57 4.60
C SER A 12 10.31 10.53 3.68
N ILE A 13 9.08 10.14 4.00
CA ILE A 13 8.11 9.55 3.08
C ILE A 13 6.97 10.56 2.92
N GLN A 14 6.52 10.82 1.70
CA GLN A 14 5.50 11.84 1.41
C GLN A 14 4.05 11.32 1.58
N VAL A 15 3.88 10.15 2.21
CA VAL A 15 2.60 9.43 2.26
C VAL A 15 2.36 8.99 3.71
N PRO A 16 1.32 9.50 4.40
CA PRO A 16 1.12 9.31 5.84
C PRO A 16 0.77 7.87 6.24
N GLU A 17 0.27 7.06 5.31
CA GLU A 17 -0.09 5.66 5.54
C GLU A 17 1.14 4.76 5.75
N PHE A 18 2.33 5.22 5.34
CA PHE A 18 3.55 4.46 5.38
C PHE A 18 4.59 5.09 6.31
N ARG A 19 5.41 4.23 6.92
CA ARG A 19 6.57 4.60 7.71
C ARG A 19 7.75 3.72 7.31
N ILE A 20 8.94 4.32 7.25
CA ILE A 20 10.19 3.59 7.09
C ILE A 20 11.07 3.77 8.32
N ASP A 21 11.64 2.67 8.81
CA ASP A 21 12.62 2.69 9.89
C ASP A 21 14.00 3.07 9.34
N ALA A 22 14.62 4.12 9.89
CA ALA A 22 15.91 4.61 9.40
C ALA A 22 17.07 3.63 9.70
N GLY A 23 17.01 2.86 10.78
CA GLY A 23 18.10 1.93 11.13
C GLY A 23 18.11 0.69 10.24
N THR A 24 16.94 0.19 9.87
CA THR A 24 16.76 -1.11 9.19
C THR A 24 16.29 -0.99 7.74
N GLY A 25 15.73 0.15 7.35
CA GLY A 25 15.07 0.33 6.06
C GLY A 25 13.70 -0.35 5.96
N LEU A 26 13.13 -0.86 7.07
CA LEU A 26 11.84 -1.55 7.05
C LEU A 26 10.70 -0.58 6.73
N LEU A 27 10.03 -0.80 5.59
CA LEU A 27 8.80 -0.12 5.21
C LEU A 27 7.59 -0.83 5.83
N SER A 28 6.74 -0.08 6.51
CA SER A 28 5.60 -0.58 7.27
C SER A 28 4.38 0.34 7.14
N LEU A 29 3.19 -0.22 7.38
CA LEU A 29 1.95 0.54 7.41
C LEU A 29 1.73 1.14 8.80
N VAL A 30 1.27 2.39 8.81
CA VAL A 30 0.85 3.11 10.03
C VAL A 30 -0.66 2.98 10.21
N VAL A 31 -1.40 2.89 9.11
CA VAL A 31 -2.85 2.68 9.07
C VAL A 31 -3.20 1.58 8.06
N PRO A 32 -4.35 0.90 8.22
CA PRO A 32 -4.84 -0.03 7.21
C PRO A 32 -5.05 0.66 5.87
N LEU A 33 -4.78 -0.07 4.78
CA LEU A 33 -5.08 0.38 3.44
C LEU A 33 -6.47 -0.10 3.03
N ASP A 34 -7.18 0.74 2.28
CA ASP A 34 -8.45 0.40 1.64
C ASP A 34 -8.29 0.60 0.14
N ARG A 35 -8.48 -0.49 -0.63
CA ARG A 35 -8.26 -0.49 -2.08
C ARG A 35 -9.31 0.36 -2.78
N GLU A 36 -10.55 0.31 -2.31
CA GLU A 36 -11.69 1.07 -2.80
C GLU A 36 -11.45 2.58 -2.72
N THR A 37 -10.69 3.01 -1.71
CA THR A 37 -10.26 4.41 -1.57
C THR A 37 -9.02 4.72 -2.40
N VAL A 38 -7.93 3.95 -2.26
CA VAL A 38 -6.67 4.18 -2.99
C VAL A 38 -6.05 2.84 -3.44
N PRO A 39 -5.98 2.55 -4.75
CA PRO A 39 -5.51 1.26 -5.24
C PRO A 39 -3.97 1.15 -5.35
N SER A 40 -3.26 2.27 -5.37
CA SER A 40 -1.80 2.29 -5.49
C SER A 40 -1.17 3.57 -4.97
N TYR A 41 0.06 3.46 -4.47
CA TYR A 41 0.86 4.56 -3.94
C TYR A 41 2.22 4.65 -4.64
N THR A 42 2.71 5.87 -4.83
CA THR A 42 4.08 6.14 -5.29
C THR A 42 4.84 6.80 -4.13
N LEU A 43 5.83 6.09 -3.60
CA LEU A 43 6.64 6.53 -2.47
C LEU A 43 7.99 7.03 -2.99
N HIS A 44 8.35 8.25 -2.63
CA HIS A 44 9.70 8.78 -2.82
C HIS A 44 10.48 8.65 -1.51
N ILE A 45 11.49 7.80 -1.52
CA ILE A 45 12.34 7.50 -0.36
C ILE A 45 13.68 8.16 -0.57
N VAL A 46 14.09 9.02 0.36
CA VAL A 46 15.38 9.71 0.31
C VAL A 46 16.29 9.12 1.37
N ALA A 47 17.45 8.61 0.96
CA ALA A 47 18.52 8.18 1.86
C ALA A 47 19.65 9.22 1.84
N GLN A 48 20.18 9.55 3.01
CA GLN A 48 21.33 10.44 3.16
C GLN A 48 22.43 9.77 3.98
N ASP A 49 23.68 9.97 3.59
CA ASP A 49 24.84 9.52 4.37
C ASP A 49 25.19 10.50 5.52
N GLY A 50 26.02 10.03 6.46
CA GLY A 50 26.55 10.85 7.55
C GLY A 50 27.82 11.64 7.19
N GLY A 51 28.10 11.84 5.90
CA GLY A 51 29.34 12.47 5.42
C GLY A 51 29.36 13.99 5.59
N THR A 52 30.53 14.59 5.35
CA THR A 52 30.68 16.06 5.26
C THR A 52 31.52 16.38 4.02
N PRO A 53 30.93 16.82 2.89
CA PRO A 53 29.51 17.12 2.70
C PRO A 53 28.65 15.86 2.66
N MET A 54 27.40 15.98 3.12
CA MET A 54 26.43 14.87 3.07
C MET A 54 25.98 14.64 1.63
N LEU A 55 25.85 13.38 1.24
CA LEU A 55 25.28 12.98 -0.04
C LEU A 55 23.90 12.35 0.16
N SER A 56 23.00 12.59 -0.78
CA SER A 56 21.65 12.03 -0.78
C SER A 56 21.32 11.31 -2.09
N SER A 57 20.52 10.27 -2.00
CA SER A 57 19.95 9.55 -3.15
C SER A 57 18.46 9.32 -2.94
N THR A 58 17.69 9.37 -4.03
CA THR A 58 16.24 9.18 -4.01
C THR A 58 15.87 7.93 -4.80
N ALA A 59 15.04 7.07 -4.20
CA ALA A 59 14.42 5.92 -4.83
C ALA A 59 12.91 6.11 -4.92
N THR A 60 12.31 5.61 -6.01
CA THR A 60 10.86 5.58 -6.18
C THR A 60 10.37 4.15 -5.99
N VAL A 61 9.39 3.95 -5.11
CA VAL A 61 8.76 2.66 -4.82
C VAL A 61 7.29 2.74 -5.15
N THR A 62 6.80 1.84 -6.01
CA THR A 62 5.38 1.71 -6.31
C THR A 62 4.78 0.60 -5.46
N VAL A 63 3.77 0.94 -4.66
CA VAL A 63 3.00 -0.01 -3.85
C VAL A 63 1.65 -0.21 -4.52
N VAL A 64 1.30 -1.46 -4.81
CA VAL A 64 -0.01 -1.84 -5.35
C VAL A 64 -0.80 -2.52 -4.25
N VAL A 65 -1.99 -2.01 -3.94
CA VAL A 65 -2.87 -2.61 -2.93
C VAL A 65 -3.55 -3.82 -3.54
N ALA A 66 -3.33 -4.99 -2.94
CA ALA A 66 -3.93 -6.23 -3.41
C ALA A 66 -5.45 -6.19 -3.21
N ASP A 67 -6.18 -6.62 -4.23
CA ASP A 67 -7.63 -6.82 -4.15
C ASP A 67 -7.90 -8.12 -3.40
N LEU A 68 -8.08 -8.01 -2.09
CA LEU A 68 -8.66 -9.07 -1.29
C LEU A 68 -10.16 -8.89 -1.40
N ASN A 69 -10.89 -9.92 -1.84
CA ASN A 69 -12.34 -9.87 -1.93
C ASN A 69 -12.97 -9.89 -0.52
N ASP A 70 -12.88 -8.75 0.16
CA ASP A 70 -13.45 -8.46 1.48
C ASP A 70 -14.85 -7.82 1.37
N ASN A 71 -15.25 -7.42 0.18
CA ASN A 71 -16.60 -6.97 -0.14
C ASN A 71 -17.57 -8.16 -0.25
N ALA A 72 -18.21 -8.49 0.87
CA ALA A 72 -19.30 -9.45 0.89
C ALA A 72 -20.42 -9.00 -0.07
N PRO A 73 -21.01 -9.92 -0.87
CA PRO A 73 -22.08 -9.56 -1.78
C PRO A 73 -23.27 -8.99 -1.00
N ILE A 74 -23.74 -7.82 -1.43
CA ILE A 74 -24.91 -7.15 -0.83
C ILE A 74 -26.12 -7.48 -1.69
N PHE A 75 -27.15 -8.07 -1.09
CA PHE A 75 -28.45 -8.22 -1.75
C PHE A 75 -29.11 -6.85 -1.92
N THR A 76 -29.64 -6.57 -3.11
CA THR A 76 -30.36 -5.31 -3.37
C THR A 76 -31.72 -5.25 -2.68
N GLN A 77 -32.25 -6.41 -2.26
CA GLN A 77 -33.53 -6.55 -1.57
C GLN A 77 -33.36 -7.44 -0.34
N SER A 78 -34.14 -7.19 0.71
CA SER A 78 -34.22 -8.11 1.86
C SER A 78 -34.84 -9.45 1.46
N ASP A 79 -35.77 -9.43 0.50
CA ASP A 79 -36.54 -10.57 0.06
C ASP A 79 -36.69 -10.54 -1.46
N TYR A 80 -36.44 -11.67 -2.12
CA TYR A 80 -36.74 -11.85 -3.54
C TYR A 80 -37.92 -12.82 -3.69
N VAL A 81 -38.99 -12.34 -4.33
CA VAL A 81 -40.21 -13.14 -4.57
C VAL A 81 -40.32 -13.48 -6.05
N PHE A 82 -40.45 -14.77 -6.36
CA PHE A 82 -40.65 -15.28 -7.72
C PHE A 82 -41.88 -16.17 -7.77
N ASN A 83 -42.67 -16.04 -8.83
CA ASN A 83 -43.78 -16.95 -9.13
C ASN A 83 -43.34 -17.93 -10.21
N ILE A 84 -43.43 -19.22 -9.92
CA ILE A 84 -43.12 -20.29 -10.87
C ILE A 84 -44.43 -20.88 -11.37
N ASN A 85 -44.65 -20.80 -12.68
CA ASN A 85 -45.76 -21.47 -13.33
C ASN A 85 -45.30 -22.86 -13.76
N VAL A 86 -45.91 -23.90 -13.19
CA VAL A 86 -45.69 -25.27 -13.63
C VAL A 86 -46.66 -25.57 -14.77
N PHE A 87 -46.11 -25.78 -15.97
CA PHE A 87 -46.87 -26.35 -17.09
C PHE A 87 -46.73 -27.87 -17.01
N ASN A 88 -47.85 -28.60 -16.85
CA ASN A 88 -47.84 -30.06 -17.00
C ASN A 88 -47.56 -30.41 -18.46
N THR A 89 -46.43 -31.07 -18.71
CA THR A 89 -46.13 -31.77 -19.96
C THR A 89 -46.74 -33.16 -19.97
#